data_AF-A0AAE1C7K0-F1
#
_entry.id   AF-A0AAE1C7K0-F1
#
_cell.length_a   1.000
_cell.length_b   1.000
_cell.length_c   1.000
_cell.angle_alpha   90.00
_cell.angle_beta   90.00
_cell.angle_gamma   90.00
#
_symmetry.space_group_name_H-M   'P 1'
#
loop_
_entity.id
_entity.type
_entity.pdbx_description
1 polymer ?
#
loop_
_entity_poly.entity_id
_entity_poly.type
_entity_poly.pdbx_seq_one_letter_code
_entity_poly.pdbx_strand_id
1 'polypeptide(L)'
;MANRIFECVRLVEDGLPDEFSNVDPTIISESAERVVNGWPVSLWAQHTGTGSKIVNLRLPRILAFLKRHAQNGVGPAAVFDGVRYKFVHKDKSATTSEASSL
;
A
#
# COMPACT_ATOMS: atom_id res chain seq x y z
N MET A 1 -0.07 -19.48 8.27
CA MET A 1 -0.10 -18.39 7.28
C MET A 1 1.16 -17.57 7.48
N ALA A 2 2.11 -17.58 6.53
CA ALA A 2 3.39 -16.90 6.74
C ALA A 2 3.16 -15.39 6.78
N ASN A 3 3.41 -14.78 7.94
CA ASN A 3 3.36 -13.34 8.09
C ASN A 3 4.57 -12.76 7.33
N ARG A 4 4.40 -12.39 6.05
CA ARG A 4 5.46 -11.99 5.11
C ARG A 4 6.02 -10.59 5.43
N ILE A 5 6.35 -10.36 6.70
CA ILE A 5 6.88 -9.09 7.25
C ILE A 5 8.12 -8.66 6.48
N PHE A 6 9.08 -9.58 6.29
CA PHE A 6 10.33 -9.28 5.57
C PHE A 6 10.07 -8.78 4.15
N GLU A 7 9.13 -9.40 3.44
CA GLU A 7 8.78 -9.00 2.07
C GLU A 7 8.02 -7.67 2.03
N CYS A 8 7.16 -7.40 3.02
CA CYS A 8 6.48 -6.10 3.14
C CYS A 8 7.49 -4.98 3.43
N VAL A 9 8.45 -5.21 4.32
CA VAL A 9 9.49 -4.22 4.65
C VAL A 9 10.34 -3.96 3.41
N ARG A 10 10.81 -5.02 2.76
CA ARG A 10 11.58 -4.92 1.52
C ARG A 10 10.81 -4.22 0.40
N LEU A 11 9.50 -4.43 0.29
CA LEU A 11 8.66 -3.71 -0.69
C LEU A 11 8.69 -2.19 -0.46
N VAL A 12 8.68 -1.75 0.79
CA VAL A 12 8.71 -0.32 1.13
C VAL A 12 10.11 0.27 0.92
N GLU A 13 11.17 -0.52 1.14
CA GLU A 13 12.55 -0.05 1.00
C GLU A 13 13.08 -0.08 -0.44
N ASP A 14 12.67 -1.08 -1.24
CA ASP A 14 13.18 -1.32 -2.59
C ASP A 14 12.15 -0.94 -3.68
N GLY A 15 10.86 -1.12 -3.38
CA GLY A 15 9.77 -0.87 -4.32
C GLY A 15 9.33 0.58 -4.44
N LEU A 16 9.78 1.46 -3.53
CA LEU A 16 9.57 2.91 -3.62
C LEU A 16 10.85 3.56 -4.16
N PRO A 17 10.90 3.92 -5.46
CA PRO A 17 12.04 4.64 -6.03
C PRO A 17 12.39 5.92 -5.24
N ASP A 18 13.67 6.24 -5.24
CA ASP A 18 14.32 7.30 -4.47
C ASP A 18 13.59 8.66 -4.56
N GLU A 19 13.66 9.43 -3.46
CA GLU A 19 12.99 10.74 -3.31
C GLU A 19 13.38 11.76 -4.38
N PHE A 20 14.52 11.58 -5.05
CA PHE A 20 15.04 12.46 -6.10
C PHE A 20 14.66 12.06 -7.54
N SER A 21 13.96 10.94 -7.75
CA SER A 21 13.52 10.53 -9.09
C SER A 21 12.22 11.27 -9.49
N ASN A 22 12.19 11.96 -10.63
CA ASN A 22 10.99 12.63 -11.17
C ASN A 22 9.89 11.61 -11.51
N VAL A 23 9.08 11.18 -10.55
CA VAL A 23 7.92 10.31 -10.82
C VAL A 23 6.69 10.94 -10.23
N ASP A 24 5.65 10.93 -11.05
CA ASP A 24 4.35 11.49 -10.81
C ASP A 24 3.74 11.07 -9.46
N PRO A 25 3.02 11.99 -8.81
CA PRO A 25 2.34 11.70 -7.57
C PRO A 25 1.28 10.60 -7.79
N THR A 26 1.08 9.73 -6.80
CA THR A 26 0.13 8.63 -6.90
C THR A 26 -1.28 9.14 -6.63
N ILE A 27 -2.17 8.98 -7.61
CA ILE A 27 -3.60 9.28 -7.45
C ILE A 27 -4.25 8.05 -6.85
N ILE A 28 -4.94 8.23 -5.73
CA ILE A 28 -5.62 7.16 -5.00
C ILE A 28 -7.11 7.47 -4.98
N SER A 29 -7.90 6.60 -5.59
CA SER A 29 -9.35 6.77 -5.68
C SER A 29 -10.09 6.15 -4.50
N GLU A 30 -11.41 6.30 -4.47
CA GLU A 30 -12.31 5.63 -3.51
C GLU A 30 -12.31 4.11 -3.67
N SER A 31 -11.90 3.62 -4.84
CA SER A 31 -11.67 2.21 -5.12
C SER A 31 -10.30 1.78 -4.58
N ALA A 32 -10.22 0.57 -4.05
CA ALA A 32 -8.93 0.01 -3.62
C ALA A 32 -8.07 -0.29 -4.86
N GLU A 33 -6.94 0.39 -4.97
CA GLU A 33 -6.04 0.32 -6.12
C GLU A 33 -4.64 -0.12 -5.67
N ARG A 34 -3.93 -0.79 -6.57
CA ARG A 34 -2.56 -1.23 -6.31
C ARG A 34 -1.61 -0.07 -6.57
N VAL A 35 -0.94 0.38 -5.51
CA VAL A 35 -0.01 1.53 -5.58
C VAL A 35 1.46 1.12 -5.68
N VAL A 36 1.84 -0.03 -5.11
CA VAL A 36 3.18 -0.60 -5.27
C VAL A 36 3.05 -2.07 -5.63
N ASN A 37 3.57 -2.43 -6.80
CA ASN A 37 3.58 -3.80 -7.28
C ASN A 37 4.89 -4.47 -6.92
N GLY A 38 4.84 -5.42 -5.99
CA GLY A 38 5.97 -6.27 -5.64
C GLY A 38 5.66 -7.74 -5.82
N TRP A 39 6.72 -8.54 -5.82
CA TRP A 39 6.64 -9.99 -5.66
C TRP A 39 7.35 -10.35 -4.36
N PRO A 40 6.71 -11.10 -3.44
CA PRO A 40 5.40 -11.77 -3.49
C PRO A 40 4.24 -10.96 -2.88
N VAL A 41 4.48 -9.73 -2.43
CA VAL A 41 3.49 -8.86 -1.80
C VAL A 41 3.30 -7.57 -2.58
N SER A 42 2.10 -7.00 -2.53
CA SER A 42 1.80 -5.70 -3.14
C SER A 42 1.15 -4.79 -2.12
N LEU A 43 1.37 -3.47 -2.26
CA LEU A 43 0.70 -2.46 -1.46
C LEU A 43 -0.52 -1.94 -2.21
N TRP A 44 -1.65 -2.00 -1.54
CA TRP A 44 -2.91 -1.43 -2.02
C TRP A 44 -3.26 -0.23 -1.17
N ALA A 45 -3.90 0.74 -1.79
CA ALA A 45 -4.38 1.95 -1.15
C ALA A 45 -5.79 2.29 -1.61
N GLN A 46 -6.55 2.90 -0.71
CA GLN A 46 -7.92 3.34 -0.96
C GLN A 46 -8.16 4.65 -0.23
N HIS A 47 -8.64 5.67 -0.93
CA HIS A 47 -9.06 6.91 -0.30
C HIS A 47 -10.34 6.66 0.52
N THR A 48 -10.35 7.09 1.78
CA THR A 48 -11.51 6.90 2.67
C THR A 48 -12.50 8.07 2.61
N GLY A 49 -12.14 9.16 1.94
CA GLY A 49 -13.04 10.28 1.66
C GLY A 49 -13.71 10.14 0.28
N THR A 50 -14.40 11.19 -0.15
CA THR A 50 -15.01 11.26 -1.48
C THR A 50 -14.00 11.76 -2.52
N GLY A 51 -14.09 11.23 -3.74
CA GLY A 51 -13.19 11.57 -4.85
C GLY A 51 -11.78 10.98 -4.72
N SER A 52 -10.85 11.46 -5.54
CA SER A 52 -9.46 11.01 -5.55
C SER A 52 -8.56 11.89 -4.69
N LYS A 53 -7.61 11.27 -3.99
CA LYS A 53 -6.56 11.96 -3.26
C LYS A 53 -5.20 11.74 -3.90
N ILE A 54 -4.48 12.83 -4.10
CA ILE A 54 -3.10 12.79 -4.58
C ILE A 54 -2.20 12.57 -3.36
N VAL A 55 -1.44 11.48 -3.36
CA VAL A 55 -0.49 11.15 -2.31
C VAL A 55 0.90 10.95 -2.89
N ASN A 56 1.88 11.58 -2.26
CA ASN A 56 3.28 11.30 -2.54
C ASN A 56 3.78 10.23 -1.55
N LEU A 57 3.86 8.97 -2.01
CA LEU A 57 4.33 7.82 -1.22
C LEU A 57 5.80 7.89 -0.81
N ARG A 58 6.56 8.89 -1.30
CA ARG A 58 7.98 9.09 -1.00
C ARG A 58 8.24 10.10 0.10
N LEU A 59 7.21 10.75 0.63
CA LEU A 59 7.40 11.64 1.76
C LEU A 59 7.92 10.83 2.97
N PRO A 60 8.90 11.36 3.73
CA PRO A 60 9.51 10.62 4.85
C PRO A 60 8.47 10.20 5.90
N ARG A 61 7.40 10.99 6.06
CA ARG A 61 6.28 10.68 6.97
C ARG A 61 5.51 9.42 6.56
N ILE A 62 5.14 9.30 5.28
CA ILE A 62 4.40 8.13 4.80
C ILE A 62 5.32 6.91 4.69
N LEU A 63 6.59 7.09 4.31
CA LEU A 63 7.58 6.02 4.34
C LEU A 63 7.74 5.44 5.75
N ALA A 64 7.91 6.28 6.76
CA ALA A 64 8.00 5.84 8.16
C ALA A 64 6.73 5.10 8.62
N PHE A 65 5.56 5.60 8.20
CA PHE A 65 4.29 4.92 8.44
C PHE A 65 4.23 3.55 7.75
N LEU A 66 4.55 3.46 6.46
CA LEU A 66 4.52 2.20 5.69
C LEU A 66 5.52 1.18 6.22
N LYS A 67 6.74 1.61 6.63
CA LYS A 67 7.72 0.71 7.28
C LYS A 67 7.18 0.15 8.59
N ARG A 68 6.58 0.98 9.44
CA ARG A 68 5.93 0.52 10.69
C ARG A 68 4.75 -0.40 10.38
N HIS A 69 3.96 -0.08 9.37
CA HIS A 69 2.84 -0.91 8.96
C HIS A 69 3.30 -2.28 8.45
N ALA A 70 4.37 -2.33 7.66
CA ALA A 70 4.98 -3.54 7.13
C ALA A 70 5.44 -4.52 8.22
N GLN A 71 5.76 -4.04 9.43
CA GLN A 71 6.08 -4.89 10.59
C GLN A 71 4.90 -5.76 11.04
N ASN A 72 3.67 -5.40 10.68
CA ASN A 72 2.49 -6.23 10.92
C ASN A 72 2.28 -7.29 9.82
N GLY A 73 2.98 -7.14 8.69
CA GLY A 73 2.93 -7.96 7.49
C GLY A 73 1.63 -7.85 6.71
N VAL A 74 1.18 -8.97 6.12
CA VAL A 74 0.04 -9.00 5.17
C VAL A 74 -1.27 -9.18 5.91
N GLY A 75 -2.30 -8.41 5.55
CA GLY A 75 -3.66 -8.57 6.09
C GLY A 75 -4.22 -7.34 6.82
N PRO A 76 -3.58 -6.83 7.89
CA PRO A 76 -4.10 -5.65 8.57
C PRO A 76 -4.04 -4.44 7.64
N ALA A 77 -5.08 -3.61 7.69
CA ALA A 77 -5.09 -2.32 7.01
C ALA A 77 -4.81 -1.21 8.02
N ALA A 78 -4.16 -0.13 7.58
CA ALA A 78 -3.92 1.05 8.40
C ALA A 78 -4.23 2.33 7.62
N VAL A 79 -4.80 3.32 8.30
CA VAL A 79 -5.17 4.60 7.69
C VAL A 79 -4.09 5.64 7.98
N PHE A 80 -3.64 6.33 6.95
CA PHE A 80 -2.75 7.48 7.05
C PHE A 80 -3.23 8.56 6.10
N ASP A 81 -3.41 9.77 6.65
CA ASP A 81 -3.83 10.95 5.89
C ASP A 81 -5.10 10.72 5.05
N GLY A 82 -6.10 10.02 5.60
CA GLY A 82 -7.36 9.72 4.88
C GLY A 82 -7.23 8.69 3.76
N VAL A 83 -6.10 7.98 3.69
CA VAL A 83 -5.92 6.85 2.79
C VAL A 83 -5.67 5.58 3.60
N ARG A 84 -6.43 4.54 3.30
CA ARG A 84 -6.27 3.20 3.87
C ARG A 84 -5.27 2.42 3.03
N TYR A 85 -4.22 1.94 3.69
CA TYR A 85 -3.17 1.11 3.09
C TYR A 85 -3.30 -0.33 3.59
N LYS A 86 -3.04 -1.30 2.71
CA LYS A 86 -3.05 -2.72 3.04
C LYS A 86 -2.03 -3.48 2.21
N PHE A 87 -1.17 -4.25 2.87
CA PHE A 87 -0.32 -5.23 2.19
C PHE A 87 -1.13 -6.48 1.86
N VAL A 88 -1.02 -6.97 0.63
CA VAL A 88 -1.72 -8.17 0.14
C VAL A 88 -0.75 -9.13 -0.55
N HIS A 89 -1.07 -10.43 -0.50
CA HIS A 89 -0.35 -11.43 -1.30
C HIS A 89 -0.71 -11.30 -2.76
N LYS A 90 0.29 -11.38 -3.64
CA LYS A 90 0.08 -11.35 -5.10
C LYS A 90 -0.73 -12.56 -5.59
N ASP A 91 -0.50 -13.74 -5.02
CA ASP A 91 -1.23 -14.98 -5.36
C ASP A 91 -2.69 -15.00 -4.89
N LYS A 92 -3.11 -14.08 -4.01
CA LYS A 92 -4.51 -13.92 -3.61
C LYS A 92 -5.29 -12.92 -4.47
N SER A 93 -4.64 -12.30 -5.45
CA SER A 93 -5.29 -11.41 -6.42
C SER A 93 -5.91 -12.21 -7.58
N ALA A 94 -6.56 -13.33 -7.29
CA ALA A 94 -7.32 -14.13 -8.23
C ALA A 94 -8.53 -14.75 -7.51
N THR A 95 -9.47 -13.92 -7.09
CA THR A 95 -10.92 -14.21 -7.01
C THR A 95 -11.62 -12.94 -6.53
N THR A 96 -12.36 -12.33 -7.45
CA THR A 96 -13.48 -11.42 -7.21
C THR A 96 -14.40 -12.00 -6.12
N SER A 97 -14.57 -11.31 -4.99
CA SER A 97 -15.72 -11.36 -4.06
C SER A 97 -15.28 -10.94 -2.66
N GLU A 98 -15.29 -9.63 -2.40
CA GLU A 98 -15.53 -9.03 -1.06
C GLU A 98 -15.60 -7.51 -1.27
N ALA A 99 -16.60 -7.08 -2.03
CA ALA A 99 -17.09 -5.69 -2.05
C ALA A 99 -17.97 -5.41 -0.81
N SER A 100 -17.73 -6.10 0.29
CA SER A 100 -18.45 -5.96 1.55
C SER A 100 -17.44 -6.25 2.65
N SER A 101 -17.31 -5.31 3.59
CA SER A 101 -16.36 -5.36 4.72
C SER A 101 -14.93 -4.91 4.41
N LEU A 102 -14.83 -3.74 3.79
CA LEU A 102 -13.83 -2.73 4.15
C LEU A 102 -14.50 -1.68 5.04
#